data_AF-A0A959EM01-F1
#
_entry.id   AF-A0A959EM01-F1
#
_cell.length_a   1.000
_cell.length_b   1.000
_cell.length_c   1.000
_cell.angle_alpha   90.00
_cell.angle_beta   90.00
_cell.angle_gamma   90.00
#
_symmetry.space_group_name_H-M   'P 1'
#
loop_
_entity.id
_entity.type
_entity.pdbx_description
1 polymer ?
#
loop_
_entity_poly.entity_id
_entity_poly.type
_entity_poly.pdbx_seq_one_letter_code
_entity_poly.pdbx_strand_id
1 'polypeptide(L)'
;MDLREFIESGILENYVLGLASAEERREVEQMAQAHPEVKEALLAIEEDLTDYARSQAPPMPEGLREKILQRIDAEGSAGPASPKSPAVGSWQLAATFLLLAGLAFLFWKNRQIHSAHEQTRNELQALQTDCDEQGKRLLQ
;
A
#
# COMPACT_ATOMS: atom_id res chain seq x y z
N MET A 1 22.83 10.74 -1.35
CA MET A 1 22.39 12.01 -0.76
C MET A 1 22.01 11.73 0.68
N ASP A 2 22.35 12.62 1.62
CA ASP A 2 21.84 12.52 2.99
C ASP A 2 20.36 12.95 3.02
N LEU A 3 19.58 12.43 3.98
CA LEU A 3 18.16 12.76 4.11
C LEU A 3 17.92 14.26 4.29
N ARG A 4 18.76 14.96 5.07
CA ARG A 4 18.61 16.40 5.28
C ARG A 4 18.87 17.19 4.00
N GLU A 5 19.93 16.82 3.28
CA GLU A 5 20.26 17.44 2.00
C GLU A 5 19.12 17.26 1.00
N PHE A 6 18.47 16.09 0.99
CA PHE A 6 17.31 15.82 0.14
C PHE A 6 16.14 16.75 0.44
N ILE A 7 15.80 16.93 1.71
CA ILE A 7 14.72 17.82 2.14
C ILE A 7 15.04 19.28 1.80
N GLU A 8 16.30 19.71 1.96
CA GLU A 8 16.73 21.09 1.71
C GLU A 8 17.03 21.40 0.23
N SER A 9 16.92 20.41 -0.66
CA SER A 9 17.32 20.53 -2.07
C SER A 9 16.37 21.34 -2.96
N GLY A 10 15.14 21.60 -2.50
CA GLY A 10 14.09 22.22 -3.31
C GLY A 10 13.27 21.24 -4.16
N ILE A 11 13.60 19.94 -4.13
CA ILE A 11 12.92 18.92 -4.94
C ILE A 11 11.47 18.69 -4.48
N LEU A 12 11.20 18.84 -3.18
CA LEU A 12 9.87 18.62 -2.60
C LEU A 12 8.89 19.74 -2.97
N GLU A 13 9.37 20.98 -2.99
CA GLU A 13 8.61 22.15 -3.41
C GLU A 13 8.26 22.05 -4.90
N ASN A 14 9.23 21.68 -5.72
CA ASN A 14 8.99 21.43 -7.15
C ASN A 14 8.00 20.28 -7.35
N TYR A 15 8.06 19.23 -6.52
CA TYR A 15 7.11 18.12 -6.55
C TYR A 15 5.68 18.60 -6.25
N VAL A 16 5.48 19.31 -5.14
CA VAL A 16 4.16 19.80 -4.70
C VAL A 16 3.57 20.80 -5.72
N LEU A 17 4.42 21.66 -6.30
CA LEU A 17 4.01 22.60 -7.35
C LEU A 17 3.75 21.95 -8.71
N GLY A 18 4.04 20.65 -8.86
CA GLY A 18 3.89 19.92 -10.13
C GLY A 18 4.94 20.29 -11.19
N LEU A 19 6.07 20.87 -10.77
CA LEU A 19 7.17 21.29 -11.63
C LEU A 19 8.31 20.25 -11.72
N ALA A 20 8.33 19.27 -10.83
CA ALA A 20 9.32 18.19 -10.84
C ALA A 20 9.23 17.32 -12.11
N SER A 21 10.40 16.91 -12.61
CA SER A 21 10.55 15.95 -13.72
C SER A 21 9.99 14.57 -13.36
N ALA A 22 9.86 13.69 -14.35
CA ALA A 22 9.39 12.33 -14.10
C ALA A 22 10.35 11.52 -13.20
N GLU A 23 11.64 11.77 -13.35
CA GLU A 23 12.72 11.19 -12.56
C GLU A 23 12.67 11.67 -11.12
N GLU A 24 12.62 12.99 -10.91
CA GLU A 24 12.54 13.61 -9.57
C GLU A 24 11.27 13.18 -8.83
N ARG A 25 10.12 13.09 -9.52
CA ARG A 25 8.88 12.60 -8.90
C ARG A 25 9.01 11.17 -8.38
N ARG A 26 9.64 10.28 -9.15
CA ARG A 26 9.88 8.90 -8.71
C ARG A 26 10.82 8.85 -7.52
N GLU A 27 11.83 9.70 -7.50
CA GLU A 27 12.76 9.81 -6.37
C GLU A 27 12.03 10.29 -5.11
N VAL A 28 11.22 11.34 -5.20
CA VAL A 28 10.38 11.84 -4.09
C VAL A 28 9.43 10.75 -3.58
N GLU A 29 8.75 10.03 -4.47
CA GLU A 29 7.83 8.94 -4.08
C GLU A 29 8.56 7.79 -3.37
N GLN A 30 9.76 7.41 -3.83
CA GLN A 30 10.57 6.39 -3.18
C GLN A 30 11.07 6.86 -1.81
N MET A 31 11.58 8.10 -1.74
CA MET A 31 12.08 8.69 -0.50
C MET A 31 10.95 8.86 0.53
N ALA A 32 9.76 9.28 0.10
CA ALA A 32 8.58 9.38 0.96
C ALA A 32 8.08 8.01 1.46
N GLN A 33 8.29 6.93 0.69
CA GLN A 33 7.98 5.58 1.15
C GLN A 33 8.98 5.08 2.18
N ALA A 34 10.27 5.37 2.00
CA ALA A 34 11.35 4.92 2.86
C ALA A 34 11.50 5.75 4.15
N HIS A 35 11.20 7.05 4.09
CA HIS A 35 11.45 8.02 5.16
C HIS A 35 10.18 8.81 5.50
N PRO A 36 9.57 8.60 6.68
CA PRO A 36 8.39 9.35 7.11
C PRO A 36 8.65 10.86 7.21
N GLU A 37 9.88 11.29 7.50
CA GLU A 37 10.27 12.69 7.59
C GLU A 37 10.06 13.44 6.26
N VAL A 38 10.21 12.74 5.12
CA VAL A 38 9.95 13.31 3.79
C VAL A 38 8.46 13.54 3.57
N LYS A 39 7.60 12.65 4.09
CA LYS A 39 6.15 12.85 4.05
C LYS A 39 5.72 14.02 4.93
N GLU A 40 6.30 14.14 6.12
CA GLU A 40 6.04 15.28 7.01
C GLU A 40 6.45 16.60 6.36
N ALA A 41 7.62 16.64 5.71
CA ALA A 41 8.07 17.80 4.96
C ALA A 41 7.14 18.15 3.79
N LEU A 42 6.69 17.15 3.01
CA LEU A 42 5.70 17.36 1.94
C LEU A 42 4.39 17.95 2.46
N LEU A 43 3.86 17.42 3.57
CA LEU A 43 2.63 17.92 4.18
C LEU A 43 2.78 19.37 4.68
N ALA A 44 3.92 19.70 5.30
CA ALA A 44 4.19 21.06 5.75
C ALA A 44 4.21 22.06 4.58
N ILE A 45 4.86 21.68 3.47
CA ILE A 45 4.90 22.49 2.25
C ILE A 45 3.49 22.67 1.66
N GLU A 46 2.68 21.60 1.62
CA GLU A 46 1.29 21.65 1.14
C GLU A 46 0.40 22.56 2.00
N GLU A 47 0.58 22.53 3.32
CA GLU A 47 -0.15 23.38 4.27
C GLU A 47 0.22 24.86 4.07
N ASP A 48 1.51 25.19 4.03
CA ASP A 48 2.00 26.55 3.81
C ASP A 48 1.48 27.13 2.47
N LEU A 49 1.54 26.34 1.40
CA LEU A 49 1.02 26.73 0.09
C LEU A 49 -0.50 26.90 0.10
N THR A 50 -1.21 26.04 0.84
CA THR A 50 -2.67 26.13 0.98
C THR A 50 -3.07 27.41 1.71
N ASP A 51 -2.38 27.76 2.79
CA ASP A 51 -2.66 28.98 3.55
C ASP A 51 -2.30 30.23 2.78
N TYR A 52 -1.18 30.21 2.04
CA TYR A 52 -0.86 31.27 1.09
C TYR A 52 -1.96 31.43 0.04
N ALA A 53 -2.38 30.33 -0.60
CA ALA A 53 -3.43 30.36 -1.63
C ALA A 53 -4.77 30.88 -1.09
N ARG A 54 -5.14 30.50 0.14
CA ARG A 54 -6.34 31.03 0.82
C ARG A 54 -6.22 32.52 1.09
N SER A 55 -5.07 32.99 1.54
CA SER A 55 -4.85 34.41 1.84
C SER A 55 -4.92 35.30 0.59
N GLN A 56 -4.57 34.75 -0.57
CA GLN A 56 -4.57 35.44 -1.87
C GLN A 56 -5.78 35.10 -2.74
N ALA A 57 -6.79 34.40 -2.20
CA ALA A 57 -7.92 33.93 -2.98
C ALA A 57 -8.82 35.10 -3.45
N PRO A 58 -9.09 35.23 -4.76
CA PRO A 58 -10.04 36.22 -5.25
C PRO A 58 -11.49 35.86 -4.84
N PRO A 59 -12.42 36.83 -4.86
CA PRO A 59 -13.83 36.54 -4.59
C PRO A 59 -14.38 35.52 -5.60
N MET A 60 -15.08 34.52 -5.07
CA MET A 60 -15.70 33.48 -5.89
C MET A 60 -16.85 34.06 -6.73
N PRO A 61 -16.98 33.70 -8.03
CA PRO A 61 -18.13 34.10 -8.83
C PRO A 61 -19.46 33.62 -8.24
N GLU A 62 -20.47 34.47 -8.30
CA GLU A 62 -21.82 34.11 -7.83
C GLU A 62 -22.36 32.88 -8.57
N GLY A 63 -23.02 31.99 -7.82
CA GLY A 63 -23.62 30.78 -8.37
C GLY A 63 -22.63 29.67 -8.78
N LEU A 64 -21.30 29.86 -8.64
CA LEU A 64 -20.32 28.80 -8.97
C LEU A 64 -20.53 27.54 -8.14
N ARG A 65 -20.75 27.68 -6.82
CA ARG A 65 -21.04 26.57 -5.91
C ARG A 65 -22.25 25.75 -6.38
N GLU A 66 -23.35 26.43 -6.68
CA GLU A 66 -24.59 25.81 -7.13
C GLU A 66 -24.38 25.05 -8.45
N LYS A 67 -23.67 25.67 -9.41
CA LYS A 67 -23.34 25.05 -10.70
C LYS A 67 -22.47 23.80 -10.56
N ILE A 68 -21.55 23.77 -9.60
CA ILE A 68 -20.73 22.60 -9.30
C ILE A 68 -21.59 21.48 -8.71
N LEU A 69 -22.42 21.79 -7.71
CA LEU A 69 -23.31 20.80 -7.07
C LEU A 69 -24.27 20.17 -8.08
N GLN A 70 -24.89 20.99 -8.94
CA GLN A 70 -25.75 20.49 -10.01
C GLN A 70 -25.03 19.56 -10.99
N ARG A 71 -23.75 19.80 -11.30
CA ARG A 71 -22.95 18.90 -12.14
C ARG A 71 -22.67 17.57 -11.45
N ILE A 72 -22.32 17.61 -10.17
CA ILE A 72 -22.09 16.40 -9.38
C ILE A 72 -23.36 15.55 -9.31
N ASP A 73 -24.52 16.17 -9.07
CA ASP A 73 -25.81 15.48 -9.03
C ASP A 73 -26.18 14.89 -10.40
N ALA A 74 -25.92 15.62 -11.48
CA ALA A 74 -26.16 15.15 -12.85
C ALA A 74 -25.24 13.96 -13.23
N GLU A 75 -23.97 13.98 -12.83
CA GLU A 75 -23.03 12.87 -13.05
C GLU A 75 -23.33 11.66 -12.15
N GLY A 76 -23.77 11.89 -10.91
CA GLY A 76 -24.26 10.84 -10.01
C GLY A 76 -25.56 10.18 -10.50
N SER A 77 -26.40 10.93 -11.21
CA SER A 77 -27.59 10.43 -11.92
C SER A 77 -27.24 9.72 -13.24
N ALA A 78 -26.05 9.92 -13.79
CA ALA A 78 -25.55 9.31 -15.02
C ALA A 78 -24.61 8.13 -14.74
N GLY A 79 -24.88 7.35 -13.68
CA GLY A 79 -24.34 6.00 -13.60
C GLY A 79 -24.69 5.24 -14.89
N PRO A 80 -23.78 4.42 -15.45
CA PRO A 80 -24.07 3.64 -16.65
C PRO A 80 -25.38 2.91 -16.39
N ALA A 81 -26.36 3.07 -17.30
CA ALA A 81 -27.63 2.37 -17.22
C ALA A 81 -27.34 0.91 -16.87
N SER A 82 -27.59 0.53 -15.61
CA SER A 82 -27.26 -0.80 -15.13
C SER A 82 -28.04 -1.76 -16.03
N PRO A 83 -27.37 -2.63 -16.81
CA PRO A 83 -28.09 -3.64 -17.54
C PRO A 83 -28.88 -4.42 -16.49
N LYS A 84 -30.21 -4.45 -16.64
CA LYS A 84 -31.11 -5.21 -15.76
C LYS A 84 -30.50 -6.60 -15.63
N SER A 85 -29.86 -6.89 -14.50
CA SER A 85 -29.24 -8.19 -14.28
C SER A 85 -30.35 -9.22 -14.37
N PRO A 86 -30.29 -10.20 -15.27
CA PRO A 86 -31.28 -11.25 -15.29
C PRO A 86 -31.24 -11.96 -13.93
N ALA A 87 -32.43 -12.35 -13.48
CA ALA A 87 -32.70 -12.96 -12.19
C ALA A 87 -31.54 -13.86 -11.71
N VAL A 88 -31.16 -13.64 -10.44
CA VAL A 88 -30.17 -14.41 -9.69
C VAL A 88 -30.55 -15.89 -9.76
N GLY A 89 -30.02 -16.57 -10.79
CA GLY A 89 -30.17 -17.99 -11.01
C GLY A 89 -29.11 -18.73 -10.22
N SER A 90 -29.56 -19.52 -9.24
CA SER A 90 -29.15 -20.88 -8.83
C SER A 90 -27.71 -21.40 -9.07
N TRP A 91 -26.69 -20.55 -9.25
CA TRP A 91 -25.27 -20.92 -9.34
C TRP A 91 -24.43 -20.33 -8.20
N GLN A 92 -25.03 -19.49 -7.34
CA GLN A 92 -24.34 -18.91 -6.17
C GLN A 92 -23.78 -19.99 -5.22
N LEU A 93 -24.47 -21.15 -5.12
CA LEU A 93 -24.00 -22.27 -4.30
C LEU A 93 -22.71 -22.89 -4.86
N ALA A 94 -22.58 -23.01 -6.19
CA ALA A 94 -21.39 -23.60 -6.81
C ALA A 94 -20.13 -22.74 -6.57
N ALA A 95 -20.26 -21.40 -6.62
CA ALA A 95 -19.16 -20.49 -6.33
C ALA A 95 -18.68 -20.60 -4.88
N THR A 96 -19.59 -20.76 -3.91
CA THR A 96 -19.22 -20.97 -2.51
C THR A 96 -18.51 -22.31 -2.28
N PHE A 97 -18.93 -23.39 -2.95
CA PHE A 97 -18.24 -24.67 -2.86
C PHE A 97 -16.85 -24.64 -3.49
N LEU A 98 -16.67 -23.98 -4.63
CA LEU A 98 -15.35 -23.78 -5.26
C LEU A 98 -14.42 -22.93 -4.39
N LEU A 99 -14.93 -21.86 -3.79
CA LEU A 99 -14.14 -20.98 -2.93
C LEU A 99 -13.75 -21.68 -1.62
N LEU A 100 -14.67 -22.44 -1.00
CA LEU A 100 -14.36 -23.24 0.19
C LEU A 100 -13.38 -24.37 -0.11
N ALA A 101 -13.53 -25.08 -1.23
CA ALA A 101 -12.58 -26.10 -1.65
C ALA A 101 -11.19 -25.51 -1.94
N GLY A 102 -11.12 -24.34 -2.57
CA GLY A 102 -9.89 -23.60 -2.82
C GLY A 102 -9.20 -23.17 -1.52
N LEU A 103 -9.93 -22.60 -0.57
CA LEU A 103 -9.39 -22.23 0.75
C LEU A 103 -8.95 -23.45 1.55
N ALA A 104 -9.71 -24.56 1.52
CA ALA A 104 -9.30 -25.81 2.16
C ALA A 104 -8.02 -26.37 1.55
N PHE A 105 -7.85 -26.31 0.23
CA PHE A 105 -6.64 -26.73 -0.46
C PHE A 105 -5.44 -25.83 -0.12
N LEU A 106 -5.62 -24.51 -0.13
CA LEU A 106 -4.59 -23.56 0.29
C LEU A 106 -4.20 -23.74 1.76
N PHE A 107 -5.17 -23.97 2.64
CA PHE A 107 -4.92 -24.25 4.06
C PHE A 107 -4.20 -25.58 4.27
N TRP A 108 -4.54 -26.63 3.51
CA TRP A 108 -3.84 -27.91 3.55
C TRP A 108 -2.38 -27.77 3.07
N LYS A 109 -2.15 -27.04 1.97
CA LYS A 109 -0.78 -26.72 1.51
C LYS A 109 -0.01 -25.86 2.51
N ASN A 110 -0.66 -24.87 3.12
CA ASN A 110 -0.06 -24.03 4.15
C ASN A 110 0.36 -24.86 5.37
N ARG A 111 -0.51 -25.75 5.87
CA ARG A 111 -0.17 -26.68 6.96
C ARG A 111 0.93 -27.67 6.58
N GLN A 112 0.97 -28.15 5.34
CA GLN A 112 2.00 -29.08 4.90
C GLN A 112 3.39 -28.43 4.80
N ILE A 113 3.47 -27.16 4.40
CA ILE A 113 4.76 -26.44 4.37
C ILE A 113 5.36 -26.32 5.78
N HIS A 114 4.50 -26.15 6.80
CA HIS A 114 4.98 -26.06 8.18
C HIS A 114 5.70 -27.33 8.67
N SER A 115 5.40 -28.52 8.14
CA SER A 115 6.12 -29.74 8.56
C SER A 115 7.54 -29.84 8.02
N ALA A 116 7.81 -29.20 6.87
CA ALA A 116 9.15 -29.19 6.27
C ALA A 116 10.14 -28.41 7.15
N HIS A 117 9.69 -27.39 7.87
CA HIS A 117 10.52 -26.63 8.81
C HIS A 117 10.90 -27.42 10.07
N GLU A 118 9.99 -28.25 10.57
CA GLU A 118 10.22 -29.09 11.77
C GLU A 118 11.29 -30.16 11.50
N GLN A 119 11.32 -30.75 10.30
CA GLN A 119 12.36 -31.71 9.94
C GLN A 119 13.76 -31.07 9.90
N THR A 120 13.89 -29.89 9.28
CA THR A 120 15.16 -29.15 9.25
C THR A 120 15.63 -28.75 10.65
N ARG A 121 14.69 -28.39 11.54
CA ARG A 121 15.01 -28.02 12.93
C ARG A 121 15.48 -29.22 13.75
N ASN A 122 14.84 -30.37 13.57
CA ASN A 122 15.20 -31.62 14.26
C ASN A 122 16.55 -32.15 13.76
N GLU A 123 16.87 -32.03 12.48
CA GLU A 123 18.18 -32.39 11.94
C GLU A 123 19.31 -31.51 12.50
N LEU A 124 19.09 -30.20 12.60
CA LEU A 124 20.06 -29.28 13.21
C LEU A 124 20.26 -29.57 14.70
N GLN A 125 19.19 -29.86 15.45
CA GLN A 125 19.30 -30.24 16.85
C GLN A 125 19.99 -31.60 17.03
N ALA A 126 19.69 -32.59 16.19
CA ALA A 126 20.35 -33.88 16.21
C ALA A 126 21.86 -33.74 15.92
N LEU A 127 22.24 -32.96 14.91
CA LEU A 127 23.63 -32.64 14.59
C LEU A 127 24.35 -31.92 15.72
N GLN A 128 23.70 -30.96 16.39
CA GLN A 128 24.28 -30.30 17.57
C GLN A 128 24.50 -31.27 18.73
N THR A 129 23.54 -32.16 18.98
CA THR A 129 23.62 -33.12 20.08
C THR A 129 24.72 -34.16 19.84
N ASP A 130 24.89 -34.60 18.60
CA ASP A 130 25.93 -35.56 18.22
C ASP A 130 27.34 -34.95 18.32
N CYS A 131 27.51 -33.69 17.88
CA CYS A 131 28.77 -32.95 18.08
C CYS A 131 29.14 -32.78 19.56
N ASP A 132 28.16 -32.48 20.43
CA ASP A 132 28.38 -32.36 21.87
C ASP A 132 28.74 -33.71 22.51
N GLU A 133 28.13 -34.81 22.06
CA GLU A 133 28.44 -36.14 22.58
C GLU A 133 29.83 -36.62 22.16
N GLN A 134 30.21 -36.40 20.90
CA GLN A 134 31.56 -36.70 20.39
C GLN A 134 32.63 -35.86 21.11
N GLY A 135 32.36 -34.58 21.39
CA GLY A 135 33.26 -33.72 22.15
C GLY A 135 33.52 -34.24 23.58
N LYS A 136 32.49 -34.76 24.24
CA LYS A 136 32.64 -35.38 25.58
C LYS A 136 33.43 -36.69 25.53
N ARG A 137 33.25 -37.50 24.48
CA ARG A 137 34.00 -38.76 24.30
C ARG A 137 35.49 -38.57 24.04
N LEU A 138 35.89 -37.45 23.43
CA LEU A 138 37.29 -37.12 23.17
C LEU A 138 38.03 -36.52 24.38
N LEU A 139 37.30 -36.15 25.44
CA LEU A 139 37.84 -35.54 26.67
C LEU A 139 37.95 -36.52 27.86
N GLN A 140 37.66 -37.81 27.66
CA GLN A 140 37.93 -38.91 28.59
C GLN A 140 39.15 -39.72 28.15
#